data_AF-A0A4Y2UP51-F1
#
_entry.id   AF-A0A4Y2UP51-F1
#
_cell.length_a   1.000
_cell.length_b   1.000
_cell.length_c   1.000
_cell.angle_alpha   90.00
_cell.angle_beta   90.00
_cell.angle_gamma   90.00
#
_symmetry.space_group_name_H-M   'P 1'
#
loop_
_entity.id
_entity.type
_entity.pdbx_description
1 polymer ?
#
loop_
_entity_poly.entity_id
_entity_poly.type
_entity_poly.pdbx_seq_one_letter_code
_entity_poly.pdbx_strand_id
1 'polypeptide(L)'
;DDDGRPLISVFMEKPSKKDYPDYYEIIANPIDMKTIDSNIKADKYVNEESLISDFRLMFSNCKHYNEEGSQIYQDAQTLETILNNKIQEMGLNLCETPKMRIPIKRGDCSLENYGSSPKSGIFRFGADVIFAG
;
A
#
# COMPACT_ATOMS: atom_id res chain seq x y z
N ASP A 1 12.07 -0.87 -11.89
CA ASP A 1 11.46 -0.17 -13.05
C ASP A 1 12.46 -0.18 -14.21
N ASP A 2 12.14 0.41 -15.35
CA ASP A 2 13.03 0.49 -16.53
C ASP A 2 14.34 1.25 -16.21
N ASP A 3 14.39 1.98 -15.10
CA ASP A 3 15.57 2.66 -14.56
C ASP A 3 16.44 1.77 -13.66
N GLY A 4 16.08 0.49 -13.49
CA GLY A 4 16.84 -0.46 -12.66
C GLY A 4 16.69 -0.24 -11.16
N ARG A 5 15.75 0.61 -10.71
CA ARG A 5 15.48 0.79 -9.28
C ARG A 5 14.75 -0.45 -8.73
N PRO A 6 15.21 -1.02 -7.60
CA PRO A 6 14.50 -2.10 -6.95
C PRO A 6 13.16 -1.57 -6.40
N LEU A 7 12.04 -2.05 -6.95
CA LEU A 7 10.69 -1.66 -6.53
C LEU A 7 10.46 -1.85 -5.03
N ILE A 8 11.09 -2.88 -4.45
CA ILE A 8 10.93 -3.23 -3.03
C ILE A 8 11.68 -2.30 -2.08
N SER A 9 12.66 -1.54 -2.56
CA SER A 9 13.57 -0.74 -1.71
C SER A 9 12.82 0.23 -0.79
N VAL A 10 11.78 0.89 -1.32
CA VAL A 10 10.93 1.85 -0.59
C VAL A 10 9.99 1.22 0.43
N PHE A 11 9.81 -0.11 0.40
CA PHE A 11 8.99 -0.88 1.34
C PHE A 11 9.82 -1.55 2.45
N MET A 12 11.15 -1.39 2.41
CA MET A 12 12.04 -2.02 3.38
C MET A 12 11.83 -1.51 4.80
N GLU A 13 11.53 -0.22 4.94
CA GLU A 13 11.30 0.45 6.21
C GLU A 13 10.12 1.40 6.11
N LYS A 14 9.24 1.38 7.13
CA LYS A 14 8.16 2.36 7.24
C LYS A 14 8.72 3.73 7.61
N PRO A 15 8.01 4.84 7.32
CA PRO A 15 8.45 6.18 7.71
C PRO A 15 8.81 6.28 9.19
N SER A 16 9.87 7.02 9.50
CA SER A 16 10.28 7.31 10.87
C SER A 16 9.18 8.07 11.60
N LYS A 17 8.74 7.58 12.76
CA LYS A 17 7.70 8.24 13.57
C LYS A 17 8.12 9.63 14.06
N LYS A 18 9.43 9.85 14.22
CA LYS A 18 9.96 11.15 14.65
C LYS A 18 9.84 12.19 13.53
N ASP A 19 10.09 11.77 12.29
CA ASP A 19 10.18 12.67 11.15
C ASP A 19 8.83 12.80 10.42
N TYR A 20 7.99 11.76 10.50
CA TYR A 20 6.65 11.67 9.90
C TYR A 20 5.60 11.25 10.95
N PRO A 21 5.29 12.11 11.93
CA PRO A 21 4.31 11.78 12.96
C PRO A 21 2.89 11.60 12.39
N ASP A 22 2.53 12.38 11.38
CA ASP A 22 1.23 12.35 10.68
C ASP A 22 0.95 11.01 10.00
N TYR A 23 1.99 10.33 9.50
CA TYR A 23 1.87 8.96 8.97
C TYR A 23 1.25 8.02 10.01
N TYR A 24 1.61 8.17 11.28
CA TYR A 24 1.11 7.33 12.38
C TYR A 24 -0.24 7.81 12.94
N GLU A 25 -0.72 8.98 12.52
CA GLU A 25 -2.08 9.46 12.80
C GLU A 25 -3.07 8.94 11.74
N ILE A 26 -2.63 8.87 10.49
CA ILE A 26 -3.43 8.42 9.34
C ILE A 26 -3.43 6.89 9.23
N ILE A 27 -2.28 6.25 9.41
CA ILE A 27 -2.11 4.81 9.21
C ILE A 27 -2.25 4.08 10.53
N ALA A 28 -3.36 3.35 10.68
CA ALA A 28 -3.70 2.63 11.90
C ALA A 28 -2.70 1.50 12.25
N ASN A 29 -2.23 0.75 11.25
CA ASN A 29 -1.33 -0.39 11.45
C ASN A 29 -0.08 -0.29 10.57
N PRO A 30 0.92 0.53 10.94
CA PRO A 30 2.17 0.65 10.21
C PRO A 30 2.95 -0.66 10.14
N ILE A 31 3.40 -1.05 8.95
CA ILE A 31 4.19 -2.26 8.72
C ILE A 31 5.20 -2.03 7.59
N ASP A 32 6.29 -2.78 7.60
CA ASP A 32 7.35 -2.77 6.58
C ASP A 32 7.93 -4.17 6.38
N MET A 33 8.75 -4.34 5.34
CA MET A 33 9.35 -5.64 5.03
C MET A 33 10.27 -6.16 6.15
N LYS A 34 10.97 -5.30 6.88
CA LYS A 34 11.79 -5.74 8.03
C LYS A 34 10.94 -6.36 9.13
N THR A 35 9.76 -5.80 9.37
CA THR A 35 8.78 -6.32 10.33
C THR A 35 8.25 -7.68 9.85
N ILE A 36 7.86 -7.80 8.59
CA ILE A 36 7.41 -9.07 7.99
C ILE A 36 8.52 -10.12 8.08
N ASP A 37 9.75 -9.79 7.68
CA ASP A 37 10.90 -10.71 7.75
C ASP A 37 11.20 -11.15 9.20
N SER A 38 11.12 -10.23 10.16
CA SER A 38 11.27 -10.55 11.58
C SER A 38 10.16 -11.49 12.08
N ASN A 39 8.91 -11.27 11.64
CA ASN A 39 7.78 -12.13 11.97
C ASN A 39 7.90 -13.53 11.36
N ILE A 40 8.43 -13.65 10.13
CA ILE A 40 8.76 -14.95 9.51
C ILE A 40 9.81 -15.68 10.35
N LYS A 41 10.92 -15.01 10.68
CA LYS A 41 12.02 -15.61 11.46
C LYS A 41 11.62 -16.02 12.88
N ALA A 42 10.58 -15.39 13.42
CA ALA A 42 10.03 -15.68 14.74
C ALA A 42 8.81 -16.61 14.71
N ASP A 43 8.54 -17.27 13.57
CA ASP A 43 7.41 -18.20 13.37
C ASP A 43 6.06 -17.61 13.81
N LYS A 44 5.84 -16.30 13.56
CA LYS A 44 4.61 -15.60 13.98
C LYS A 44 3.42 -15.86 13.06
N TYR A 45 3.67 -16.33 11.84
CA TYR A 45 2.62 -16.62 10.86
C TYR A 45 2.19 -18.08 10.98
N VAL A 46 0.94 -18.30 11.39
CA VAL A 46 0.37 -19.64 11.57
C VAL A 46 0.10 -20.32 10.23
N ASN A 47 -0.14 -19.51 9.18
CA ASN A 47 -0.42 -19.97 7.83
C ASN A 47 -0.01 -18.90 6.80
N GLU A 48 -0.01 -19.27 5.52
CA GLU A 48 0.34 -18.40 4.40
C GLU A 48 -0.61 -17.20 4.30
N GLU A 49 -1.88 -17.37 4.68
CA GLU A 49 -2.88 -16.29 4.67
C GLU A 49 -2.46 -15.13 5.59
N SER A 50 -1.98 -15.44 6.80
CA SER A 50 -1.52 -14.43 7.75
C SER A 50 -0.30 -13.65 7.26
N LEU A 51 0.64 -14.32 6.57
CA LEU A 51 1.78 -13.67 5.93
C LEU A 51 1.32 -12.75 4.79
N ILE A 52 0.44 -13.24 3.93
CA ILE A 52 -0.06 -12.51 2.76
C ILE A 52 -0.91 -11.31 3.18
N SER A 53 -1.64 -11.42 4.28
CA SER A 53 -2.38 -10.30 4.88
C SER A 53 -1.44 -9.15 5.24
N ASP A 54 -0.27 -9.42 5.81
CA ASP A 54 0.70 -8.38 6.17
C ASP A 54 1.34 -7.72 4.93
N PHE A 55 1.62 -8.49 3.87
CA PHE A 55 2.04 -7.91 2.60
C PHE A 55 0.96 -6.99 2.00
N ARG A 56 -0.30 -7.45 1.98
CA ARG A 56 -1.43 -6.64 1.49
C ARG A 56 -1.63 -5.39 2.34
N LEU A 57 -1.48 -5.49 3.66
CA LEU A 57 -1.54 -4.36 4.58
C LEU A 57 -0.45 -3.33 4.24
N MET A 58 0.78 -3.77 4.02
CA MET A 58 1.89 -2.90 3.65
C MET A 58 1.60 -2.10 2.36
N PHE A 59 1.11 -2.77 1.30
CA PHE A 59 0.73 -2.10 0.06
C PHE A 59 -0.50 -1.20 0.22
N SER A 60 -1.48 -1.63 1.02
CA SER A 60 -2.68 -0.84 1.31
C SER A 60 -2.34 0.46 2.05
N ASN A 61 -1.49 0.39 3.07
CA ASN A 61 -1.00 1.57 3.80
C ASN A 61 -0.28 2.54 2.87
N CYS A 62 0.59 2.02 2.00
CA CYS A 62 1.28 2.83 1.00
C CYS A 62 0.28 3.56 0.09
N LYS A 63 -0.72 2.85 -0.46
CA LYS A 63 -1.74 3.45 -1.32
C LYS A 63 -2.68 4.40 -0.57
N HIS A 64 -2.88 4.21 0.73
CA HIS A 64 -3.73 5.07 1.54
C HIS A 64 -3.08 6.42 1.86
N TYR A 65 -1.78 6.39 2.19
CA TYR A 65 -1.04 7.60 2.55
C TYR A 65 -0.59 8.41 1.34
N ASN A 66 -0.21 7.74 0.24
CA ASN A 66 0.37 8.40 -0.93
C ASN A 66 -0.67 8.75 -1.99
N GLU A 67 -0.42 9.84 -2.72
CA GLU A 67 -1.30 10.30 -3.80
C GLU A 67 -1.39 9.27 -4.94
N GLU A 68 -2.60 9.08 -5.46
CA GLU A 68 -2.83 8.22 -6.63
C GLU A 68 -2.03 8.73 -7.82
N GLY A 69 -1.33 7.81 -8.50
CA GLY A 69 -0.48 8.15 -9.64
C GLY A 69 0.95 8.55 -9.27
N SER A 70 1.28 8.76 -7.99
CA SER A 70 2.67 8.87 -7.55
C SER A 70 3.46 7.57 -7.83
N GLN A 71 4.78 7.67 -7.98
CA GLN A 71 5.62 6.50 -8.30
C GLN A 71 5.47 5.40 -7.24
N ILE A 72 5.50 5.75 -5.96
CA ILE A 72 5.40 4.77 -4.87
C ILE A 72 4.02 4.10 -4.80
N TYR A 73 2.96 4.82 -5.19
CA TYR A 73 1.63 4.26 -5.33
C TYR A 73 1.59 3.22 -6.46
N GLN A 74 2.18 3.54 -7.62
CA GLN A 74 2.26 2.62 -8.76
C GLN A 74 3.15 1.40 -8.46
N ASP A 75 4.23 1.58 -7.71
CA ASP A 75 5.09 0.49 -7.24
C ASP A 75 4.30 -0.48 -6.35
N ALA A 76 3.48 0.04 -5.41
CA ALA A 76 2.63 -0.77 -4.56
C ALA A 76 1.62 -1.61 -5.36
N GLN A 77 0.99 -1.03 -6.40
CA GLN A 77 0.09 -1.76 -7.30
C GLN A 77 0.82 -2.87 -8.07
N THR A 78 2.04 -2.57 -8.54
CA THR A 78 2.87 -3.52 -9.29
C THR A 78 3.27 -4.71 -8.39
N LEU A 79 3.75 -4.44 -7.18
CA LEU A 79 4.14 -5.48 -6.23
C LEU A 79 2.93 -6.31 -5.74
N GLU A 80 1.78 -5.67 -5.51
CA GLU A 80 0.54 -6.38 -5.18
C GLU A 80 0.11 -7.33 -6.32
N THR A 81 0.27 -6.90 -7.58
CA THR A 81 0.01 -7.75 -8.75
C THR A 81 0.98 -8.94 -8.80
N ILE A 82 2.27 -8.71 -8.58
CA ILE A 82 3.28 -9.78 -8.52
C ILE A 82 2.96 -10.78 -7.40
N LEU A 83 2.58 -10.29 -6.21
CA LEU A 83 2.17 -11.13 -5.09
C LEU A 83 0.98 -12.02 -5.47
N ASN A 84 -0.07 -11.44 -6.06
CA ASN A 84 -1.27 -12.18 -6.44
C ASN A 84 -0.97 -13.26 -7.51
N ASN A 85 -0.12 -12.95 -8.49
CA ASN A 85 0.33 -13.94 -9.47
C ASN A 85 1.09 -15.08 -8.77
N LYS A 86 1.95 -14.74 -7.79
CA LYS A 86 2.71 -15.76 -7.07
C LYS A 86 1.84 -16.67 -6.23
N ILE A 87 0.81 -16.12 -5.58
CA ILE A 87 -0.21 -16.88 -4.84
C ILE A 87 -0.90 -17.89 -5.76
N GLN A 88 -1.28 -17.46 -6.97
CA GLN A 88 -1.91 -18.31 -7.97
C GLN A 88 -0.96 -19.42 -8.47
N GLU A 89 0.30 -19.10 -8.75
CA GLU A 89 1.32 -20.09 -9.14
C GLU A 89 1.53 -21.17 -8.07
N MET A 90 1.45 -20.79 -6.79
CA MET A 90 1.61 -21.71 -5.66
C MET A 90 0.35 -22.53 -5.38
N GLY A 91 -0.74 -22.31 -6.13
CA GLY A 91 -2.01 -23.04 -5.94
C GLY A 91 -2.72 -22.71 -4.63
N LEU A 92 -2.36 -21.59 -3.99
CA LEU A 92 -3.00 -21.16 -2.76
C LEU A 92 -4.36 -20.53 -3.11
N ASN A 93 -5.46 -21.24 -2.80
CA ASN A 93 -6.84 -20.75 -2.95
C ASN A 93 -7.21 -19.75 -1.85
N LEU A 94 -6.38 -18.71 -1.69
CA LEU A 94 -6.61 -17.69 -0.68
C LEU A 94 -7.75 -16.81 -1.14
N CYS A 95 -8.67 -16.54 -0.20
CA CYS A 95 -9.82 -15.66 -0.36
C CYS A 95 -9.45 -14.46 -1.24
N GLU A 96 -9.99 -14.43 -2.46
CA GLU A 96 -9.91 -13.24 -3.30
C GLU A 96 -10.49 -12.10 -2.49
N THR A 97 -9.71 -11.05 -2.22
CA THR A 97 -10.30 -9.80 -1.76
C THR A 97 -11.41 -9.47 -2.74
N PRO A 98 -12.65 -9.16 -2.28
CA PRO A 98 -13.70 -8.77 -3.20
C PRO A 98 -13.18 -7.58 -4.00
N LYS A 99 -12.86 -7.82 -5.28
CA LYS A 99 -12.59 -6.74 -6.22
C LYS A 99 -13.86 -5.90 -6.16
N MET A 100 -13.77 -4.68 -5.63
CA MET A 100 -14.78 -3.68 -5.90
C MET A 100 -14.75 -3.48 -7.41
N ARG A 101 -15.55 -4.28 -8.13
CA ARG A 101 -15.90 -4.03 -9.51
C ARG A 101 -16.79 -2.81 -9.44
N ILE A 102 -16.20 -1.63 -9.46
CA ILE A 102 -16.94 -0.44 -9.85
C ILE A 102 -17.35 -0.72 -11.29
N PRO A 103 -18.64 -0.92 -11.61
CA PRO A 103 -19.05 -1.02 -12.98
C PRO A 103 -18.93 0.41 -13.51
N ILE A 104 -17.89 0.72 -14.28
CA ILE A 104 -17.86 1.95 -15.07
C ILE A 104 -18.89 1.75 -16.18
N LYS A 105 -20.16 1.99 -15.86
CA LYS A 105 -21.19 2.23 -16.86
C LYS A 105 -21.01 3.66 -17.31
N ARG A 106 -20.75 3.82 -18.61
CA ARG A 106 -20.85 5.10 -19.29
C ARG A 106 -22.31 5.54 -19.21
N GLY A 107 -22.56 6.75 -18.69
CA GLY A 107 -23.80 7.48 -18.90
C GLY A 107 -24.70 7.66 -17.68
N ASP A 108 -24.70 8.91 -17.20
CA ASP A 108 -25.73 9.68 -16.50
C ASP A 108 -26.03 9.54 -14.97
N CYS A 109 -26.17 10.74 -14.40
CA CYS A 109 -26.83 11.24 -13.19
C CYS A 109 -26.66 10.61 -11.79
N SER A 110 -25.90 11.36 -10.97
CA SER A 110 -26.21 11.85 -9.62
C SER A 110 -26.88 10.92 -8.59
N LEU A 111 -26.09 10.52 -7.57
CA LEU A 111 -26.56 10.48 -6.19
C LEU A 111 -25.39 10.72 -5.22
N GLU A 112 -25.64 11.65 -4.32
CA GLU A 112 -24.71 12.31 -3.42
C GLU A 112 -24.45 11.51 -2.14
N ASN A 113 -23.41 11.96 -1.43
CA ASN A 113 -23.20 11.86 0.02
C ASN A 113 -22.56 10.58 0.59
N TYR A 114 -21.22 10.57 0.54
CA TYR A 114 -20.42 10.36 1.75
C TYR A 114 -19.51 11.58 1.95
N GLY A 115 -19.97 12.49 2.81
CA GLY A 115 -19.16 13.37 3.66
C GLY A 115 -18.14 14.30 3.00
N SER A 116 -18.59 15.45 2.52
CA SER A 116 -17.76 16.64 2.34
C SER A 116 -17.33 17.26 3.68
N SER A 117 -16.03 17.59 3.82
CA SER A 117 -15.47 18.90 4.26
C SER A 117 -14.27 18.80 5.22
N PRO A 118 -13.36 19.80 5.28
CA PRO A 118 -13.02 20.84 4.30
C PRO A 118 -11.51 20.86 3.95
N LYS A 119 -11.21 21.36 2.74
CA LYS A 119 -9.87 21.83 2.37
C LYS A 119 -9.55 23.12 3.13
N SER A 120 -8.44 23.14 3.85
CA SER A 120 -7.71 24.38 4.16
C SER A 120 -6.26 24.11 4.57
N GLY A 121 -5.31 24.73 3.87
CA GLY A 121 -3.87 24.77 4.16
C GLY A 121 -3.07 23.89 3.19
N ILE A 122 -2.54 24.40 2.06
CA ILE A 122 -1.21 25.05 2.00
C ILE A 122 -0.21 24.16 2.78
N PHE A 123 0.60 23.31 2.15
CA PHE A 123 1.72 23.70 1.28
C PHE A 123 1.95 22.72 0.13
N ARG A 124 2.21 23.29 -1.05
CA ARG A 124 3.01 22.67 -2.10
C ARG A 124 4.46 22.67 -1.61
N PHE A 125 5.16 21.54 -1.68
CA PHE A 125 6.52 21.41 -2.20
C PHE A 125 6.94 19.93 -2.16
N GLY A 126 7.36 19.40 -3.30
CA GLY A 126 8.25 18.25 -3.37
C GLY A 126 7.60 16.87 -3.45
N ALA A 127 7.19 16.47 -4.66
CA ALA A 127 7.10 15.05 -5.03
C ALA A 127 8.50 14.40 -5.21
N ASP A 128 9.56 14.90 -4.56
CA ASP A 128 10.96 14.53 -4.84
C ASP A 128 11.84 14.29 -3.61
N VAL A 129 11.31 14.26 -2.38
CA VAL A 129 12.17 14.02 -1.20
C VAL A 129 11.46 13.16 -0.16
N ILE A 130 11.19 11.90 -0.47
CA ILE A 130 11.30 10.85 0.54
C ILE A 130 12.08 9.69 -0.08
N PHE A 131 13.23 9.39 0.52
CA PHE A 131 14.15 8.28 0.21
C PHE A 131 15.17 8.49 -0.92
N ALA A 132 16.01 9.51 -0.79
CA ALA A 132 17.42 9.43 -1.19
C ALA A 132 18.27 10.04 -0.07
N GLY A 133 18.95 9.17 0.67
CA GLY A 133 19.83 9.50 1.79
C GLY A 133 20.32 8.23 2.46
#